data_AF-A0A7W8A628-F1
#
_entry.id   AF-A0A7W8A628-F1
#
_cell.length_a   1.000
_cell.length_b   1.000
_cell.length_c   1.000
_cell.angle_alpha   90.00
_cell.angle_beta   90.00
_cell.angle_gamma   90.00
#
_symmetry.space_group_name_H-M   'P 1'
#
loop_
_entity.id
_entity.type
_entity.pdbx_description
1 polymer ?
#
loop_
_entity_poly.entity_id
_entity_poly.type
_entity_poly.pdbx_seq_one_letter_code
_entity_poly.pdbx_strand_id
1 'polypeptide(L)' 'METSAVPGLVRLSWGEIDPEFGNAAVLPAVAMDCRDLDGQGPHLVVPGDRCGARHISRVAAVRVGDDDGLWR' A
#
# COMPACT_ATOMS: atom_id res chain seq x y z
N MET A 1 15.81 21.89 8.11
CA MET A 1 14.60 22.23 7.35
C MET A 1 13.92 20.91 7.05
N GLU A 2 13.19 20.38 8.02
CA GLU A 2 12.58 19.05 7.94
C GLU A 2 11.16 19.24 7.43
N THR A 3 10.90 18.79 6.20
CA THR A 3 9.53 18.70 5.69
C THR A 3 8.81 17.70 6.57
N SER A 4 7.86 18.18 7.38
CA SER A 4 6.89 17.33 8.07
C SER A 4 5.99 16.72 6.99
N ALA A 5 6.40 15.57 6.44
CA ALA A 5 5.56 14.80 5.54
C ALA A 5 4.39 14.24 6.34
N VAL A 6 3.16 14.59 5.95
CA VAL A 6 1.98 13.91 6.48
C VAL A 6 2.03 12.45 6.03
N PRO A 7 1.86 11.46 6.93
CA PRO A 7 1.89 10.06 6.53
C PRO A 7 0.73 9.78 5.58
N GLY A 8 1.05 9.25 4.39
CA GLY A 8 0.04 8.74 3.48
C GLY A 8 -0.63 7.51 4.06
N LEU A 9 -1.95 7.37 3.85
CA LEU A 9 -2.74 6.22 4.26
C LEU A 9 -3.56 5.73 3.06
N VAL A 10 -3.63 4.41 2.93
CA VAL A 10 -4.47 3.73 1.95
C VAL A 10 -5.26 2.64 2.65
N ARG A 11 -6.55 2.55 2.33
CA ARG A 11 -7.43 1.47 2.76
C ARG A 11 -7.76 0.61 1.56
N LEU A 12 -7.78 -0.70 1.79
CA LEU A 12 -8.27 -1.69 0.87
C LEU A 12 -9.39 -2.43 1.58
N SER A 13 -10.49 -2.68 0.88
CA SER A 13 -11.55 -3.55 1.36
C SER A 13 -11.16 -5.02 1.16
N TRP A 14 -11.76 -5.90 1.96
CA TRP A 14 -11.55 -7.34 1.81
C TRP A 14 -11.93 -7.84 0.41
N GLY A 15 -13.09 -7.41 -0.11
CA GLY A 15 -13.57 -7.83 -1.43
C GLY A 15 -12.67 -7.41 -2.59
N GLU A 16 -11.77 -6.44 -2.42
CA GLU A 16 -10.79 -6.07 -3.45
C GLU A 16 -9.66 -7.09 -3.57
N ILE A 17 -9.22 -7.68 -2.46
CA ILE A 17 -8.09 -8.63 -2.42
C ILE A 17 -8.54 -10.09 -2.48
N ASP A 18 -9.78 -10.38 -2.08
CA ASP A 18 -10.30 -11.74 -2.01
C ASP A 18 -10.27 -12.41 -3.41
N PRO A 19 -9.66 -13.62 -3.54
CA PRO A 19 -9.57 -14.35 -4.80
C PRO A 19 -10.92 -14.72 -5.43
N GLU A 20 -11.97 -14.86 -4.62
CA GLU A 20 -13.33 -15.17 -5.07
C GLU A 20 -14.09 -13.91 -5.52
N PHE A 21 -13.51 -12.72 -5.30
CA PHE A 21 -14.10 -11.43 -5.68
C PHE A 21 -13.16 -10.64 -6.61
N GLY A 22 -12.62 -9.50 -6.14
CA GLY A 22 -11.85 -8.58 -6.96
C GLY A 22 -10.49 -9.13 -7.37
N ASN A 23 -9.90 -10.02 -6.57
CA ASN A 23 -8.60 -10.65 -6.79
C ASN A 23 -7.52 -9.65 -7.27
N ALA A 24 -7.54 -8.43 -6.74
CA ALA A 24 -6.58 -7.41 -7.12
C ALA A 24 -5.20 -7.82 -6.61
N ALA A 25 -4.20 -7.79 -7.51
CA ALA A 25 -2.82 -8.13 -7.18
C ALA A 25 -2.17 -7.03 -6.32
N VAL A 26 -2.58 -6.86 -5.08
CA VAL A 26 -1.97 -5.87 -4.18
C VAL A 26 -0.60 -6.38 -3.74
N LEU A 27 0.47 -5.72 -4.16
CA LEU A 27 1.84 -6.15 -3.90
C LEU A 27 2.58 -5.14 -3.00
N PRO A 28 3.06 -5.57 -1.82
CA PRO A 28 4.12 -4.86 -1.12
C PRO A 28 5.46 -5.17 -1.81
N ALA A 29 5.90 -4.28 -2.69
CA ALA A 29 7.15 -4.41 -3.42
C ALA A 29 8.35 -3.98 -2.54
N VAL A 30 9.40 -4.79 -2.55
CA VAL A 30 10.69 -4.50 -1.89
C VAL A 30 11.83 -4.28 -2.90
N ALA A 31 11.57 -4.56 -4.18
CA ALA A 31 12.46 -4.34 -5.30
C ALA A 31 11.66 -3.83 -6.50
N MET A 32 12.31 -3.04 -7.36
CA MET A 32 11.74 -2.48 -8.59
C MET A 32 12.82 -2.47 -9.68
N ASP A 33 12.46 -2.86 -10.91
CA ASP A 33 13.40 -2.96 -12.03
C ASP A 33 14.67 -3.76 -11.69
N CYS A 34 14.50 -4.90 -11.02
CA CYS A 34 15.58 -5.77 -10.54
C CYS A 34 16.57 -5.09 -9.58
N ARG A 35 16.17 -3.99 -8.93
CA ARG A 35 16.98 -3.28 -7.92
C ARG A 35 16.24 -3.23 -6.60
N ASP A 36 16.94 -3.44 -5.51
CA ASP A 36 16.39 -3.31 -4.17
C ASP A 36 15.98 -1.86 -3.90
N LEU A 37 14.90 -1.67 -3.13
CA LEU A 37 14.41 -0.34 -2.78
C LEU A 37 15.21 0.31 -1.64
N ASP A 38 16.10 -0.41 -0.96
CA ASP A 38 17.04 0.09 0.06
C ASP A 38 16.43 1.19 0.97
N GLY A 39 17.05 2.37 0.99
CA GLY A 39 16.63 3.52 1.78
C GLY A 39 15.31 4.15 1.33
N GLN A 40 14.76 3.79 0.17
CA GLN A 40 13.40 4.17 -0.26
C GLN A 40 12.33 3.31 0.41
N GLY A 41 12.67 2.12 0.91
CA GLY A 41 11.76 1.25 1.63
C GLY A 41 10.65 0.63 0.79
N PRO A 42 9.78 -0.20 1.38
CA PRO A 42 8.76 -0.94 0.63
C PRO A 42 7.71 -0.02 0.01
N HIS A 43 7.27 -0.33 -1.20
CA HIS A 43 6.22 0.40 -1.91
C HIS A 43 4.98 -0.48 -2.08
N LEU A 44 3.79 0.07 -1.83
CA LEU A 44 2.55 -0.59 -2.18
C LEU A 44 2.22 -0.30 -3.64
N VAL A 45 2.16 -1.34 -4.48
CA VAL A 45 1.72 -1.24 -5.88
C VAL A 45 0.46 -2.08 -6.09
N VAL A 46 -0.47 -1.55 -6.87
CA VAL A 46 -1.70 -2.24 -7.28
C VAL A 46 -1.74 -2.25 -8.80
N PRO A 47 -1.20 -3.30 -9.46
CA PRO A 47 -1.23 -3.43 -10.91
C PRO A 47 -2.67 -3.32 -11.42
N GLY A 48 -2.87 -2.46 -12.43
CA GLY A 48 -4.20 -2.18 -12.98
C GLY A 48 -4.95 -1.03 -12.29
N ASP A 49 -4.44 -0.45 -11.19
CA ASP A 49 -4.96 0.81 -10.67
C ASP A 49 -4.68 1.96 -11.66
N ARG A 50 -5.70 2.31 -12.45
CA ARG A 50 -5.61 3.36 -13.48
C ARG A 50 -5.58 4.77 -12.92
N CYS A 51 -6.07 4.96 -11.70
CA CYS A 51 -6.06 6.27 -11.05
C CYS A 51 -4.74 6.53 -10.29
N GLY A 52 -3.96 5.47 -10.00
CA GLY A 52 -2.68 5.56 -9.29
C GLY A 52 -2.82 6.03 -7.83
N ALA A 53 -4.04 6.16 -7.33
CA ALA A 53 -4.33 6.73 -6.01
C ALA A 53 -3.87 5.82 -4.85
N ARG A 54 -3.54 4.56 -5.14
CA ARG A 54 -3.16 3.55 -4.15
C ARG A 54 -1.66 3.28 -4.10
N HIS A 55 -0.87 4.04 -4.85
CA HIS A 55 0.58 3.94 -4.80
C HIS A 55 1.13 4.72 -3.60
N ILE A 56 1.63 4.00 -2.59
CA ILE A 56 2.29 4.58 -1.41
C ILE A 56 3.71 4.03 -1.30
N SER A 57 4.68 4.92 -1.10
CA SER A 57 6.07 4.57 -0.82
C SER A 57 6.32 4.50 0.68
N ARG A 58 7.42 3.85 1.08
CA ARG A 58 7.86 3.73 2.49
C ARG A 58 6.80 3.14 3.40
N VAL A 59 6.14 2.06 2.98
CA VAL A 59 5.16 1.33 3.81
C VAL A 59 5.83 0.91 5.12
N ALA A 60 5.39 1.51 6.22
CA ALA A 60 5.94 1.27 7.55
C ALA A 60 5.08 0.32 8.39
N ALA A 61 3.80 0.17 8.05
CA ALA A 61 2.86 -0.69 8.77
C ALA A 61 1.73 -1.16 7.85
N VAL A 62 1.28 -2.40 8.09
CA VAL A 62 0.04 -2.96 7.53
C VAL A 62 -0.83 -3.38 8.70
N ARG A 63 -2.10 -3.01 8.66
CA ARG A 63 -3.08 -3.37 9.70
C ARG A 63 -4.33 -3.97 9.06
N VAL A 64 -4.89 -4.96 9.73
CA VAL A 64 -6.16 -5.60 9.37
C VAL A 64 -7.15 -5.32 10.49
N GLY A 65 -8.38 -4.97 10.14
CA GLY A 65 -9.41 -4.72 11.11
C GLY A 65 -10.74 -4.40 10.44
N ASP A 66 -11.77 -4.38 11.27
CA ASP A 66 -13.12 -4.01 10.88
C ASP A 66 -13.29 -2.48 10.90
N ASP A 67 -14.46 -1.96 10.53
CA ASP A 67 -14.67 -0.51 10.43
C ASP A 67 -14.57 0.20 11.80
N ASP A 68 -14.73 -0.54 12.90
CA ASP A 68 -14.80 -0.06 14.29
C ASP A 68 -13.44 0.33 14.95
N GLY A 69 -12.49 0.90 14.21
CA GLY A 69 -11.41 1.70 14.84
C GLY A 69 -9.96 1.39 14.49
N LEU A 70 -9.65 0.96 13.28
CA LEU A 70 -8.28 0.65 12.82
C LEU A 70 -7.19 1.74 13.00
N TRP A 71 -7.58 2.99 13.25
CA TRP A 71 -6.68 4.14 13.29
C TRP A 71 -6.98 5.15 14.42
N ARG A 72 -7.65 4.72 15.50
CA ARG A 72 -7.58 5.48 16.76
C ARG A 72 -6.19 5.33 17.39
#